data_AF-A0A838H3N7-F1
#
_entry.id   AF-A0A838H3N7-F1
#
_cell.length_a   1.000
_cell.length_b   1.000
_cell.length_c   1.000
_cell.angle_alpha   90.00
_cell.angle_beta   90.00
_cell.angle_gamma   90.00
#
_symmetry.space_group_name_H-M   'P 1'
#
loop_
_entity.id
_entity.type
_entity.pdbx_description
1 polymer ?
#
loop_
_entity_poly.entity_id
_entity_poly.type
_entity_poly.pdbx_seq_one_letter_code
_entity_poly.pdbx_strand_id
1 'polypeptide(L)' 'SPGSYSATLLADPELARRKIMEEAFEVCLELGRTPVQQRRVAAEAADLVFHLLAGLVGAGVGWDAVLAELEERRG' A
#
# COMPACT_ATOMS: atom_id res chain seq x y z
N SER A 1 -8.97 6.41 20.47
CA SER A 1 -8.69 7.11 19.20
C SER A 1 -7.71 6.28 18.39
N PRO A 2 -7.72 6.30 17.06
CA PRO A 2 -6.74 5.65 16.18
C PRO A 2 -5.35 6.33 16.30
N GLY A 3 -4.84 6.36 17.53
CA GLY A 3 -3.50 6.77 17.91
C GLY A 3 -2.77 5.52 18.42
N SER A 4 -2.37 4.57 17.59
CA SER A 4 -2.04 4.77 16.18
C SER A 4 -1.64 3.43 15.56
N TYR A 5 -2.55 2.73 14.85
CA TYR A 5 -2.17 1.55 14.06
C TYR A 5 -1.09 1.93 13.03
N SER A 6 -1.17 3.16 12.50
CA SER A 6 -0.12 3.79 11.72
C SER A 6 1.22 3.93 12.46
N ALA A 7 1.26 4.22 13.77
CA ALA A 7 2.51 4.29 14.54
C ALA A 7 3.07 2.90 14.84
N THR A 8 2.22 1.88 14.98
CA THR A 8 2.69 0.49 15.09
C THR A 8 3.33 0.03 13.77
N LEU A 9 2.75 0.39 12.63
CA LEU A 9 3.34 0.11 11.31
C LEU A 9 4.65 0.87 11.08
N LEU A 10 4.72 2.13 11.51
CA LEU A 10 5.95 2.93 11.39
C LEU A 10 7.06 2.44 12.34
N ALA A 11 6.71 1.81 13.46
CA ALA A 11 7.66 1.25 14.42
C ALA A 11 8.16 -0.16 14.06
N ASP A 12 7.51 -0.85 13.12
CA ASP A 12 7.85 -2.22 12.71
C ASP A 12 7.96 -2.34 11.18
N PRO A 13 9.17 -2.18 10.61
CA PRO A 13 9.41 -2.34 9.18
C PRO A 13 9.06 -3.73 8.65
N GLU A 14 9.18 -4.77 9.46
CA GLU A 14 8.83 -6.13 9.04
C GLU A 14 7.31 -6.28 8.89
N LEU A 15 6.54 -5.76 9.85
CA LEU A 15 5.09 -5.71 9.76
C LEU A 15 4.63 -4.93 8.52
N ALA A 16 5.26 -3.79 8.22
CA ALA A 16 4.94 -3.00 7.02
C ALA A 16 5.15 -3.82 5.74
N ARG A 17 6.28 -4.51 5.59
CA ARG A 17 6.55 -5.39 4.43
C ARG A 17 5.52 -6.51 4.31
N ARG A 18 5.19 -7.16 5.42
CA ARG A 18 4.20 -8.25 5.44
C ARG A 18 2.84 -7.78 4.98
N LYS A 19 2.38 -6.62 5.46
CA LYS A 19 1.12 -6.02 5.02
C LYS A 19 1.16 -5.63 3.55
N ILE A 20 2.23 -5.01 3.04
CA ILE A 20 2.34 -4.71 1.60
C ILE A 20 2.17 -5.98 0.75
N MET A 21 2.80 -7.09 1.13
CA MET A 21 2.68 -8.37 0.41
C MET A 21 1.27 -8.95 0.50
N GLU A 22 0.63 -8.89 1.67
CA GLU A 22 -0.74 -9.34 1.89
C GLU A 22 -1.74 -8.57 1.03
N GLU A 23 -1.73 -7.24 1.10
CA GLU A 23 -2.67 -6.39 0.37
C GLU A 23 -2.48 -6.50 -1.16
N ALA A 24 -1.23 -6.60 -1.63
CA ALA A 24 -0.95 -6.82 -3.05
C ALA A 24 -1.53 -8.15 -3.55
N PHE A 25 -1.45 -9.20 -2.72
CA PHE A 25 -2.06 -10.49 -3.01
C PHE A 25 -3.60 -10.40 -3.02
N GLU A 26 -4.20 -9.72 -2.04
CA GLU A 26 -5.66 -9.55 -1.95
C GLU A 26 -6.23 -8.73 -3.12
N VAL A 27 -5.56 -7.65 -3.52
CA VAL A 27 -5.89 -6.90 -4.75
C VAL A 27 -5.90 -7.83 -5.97
N CYS A 28 -4.88 -8.68 -6.13
CA CYS A 28 -4.82 -9.62 -7.25
C CYS A 28 -5.94 -10.65 -7.21
N LEU A 29 -6.29 -11.16 -6.02
CA LEU A 29 -7.42 -12.07 -5.83
C LEU A 29 -8.75 -11.42 -6.22
N GLU A 30 -9.02 -10.20 -5.75
CA GLU A 30 -10.27 -9.50 -6.03
C GLU A 30 -10.41 -9.10 -7.51
N LEU A 31 -9.30 -8.73 -8.17
CA LEU A 31 -9.25 -8.49 -9.61
C LEU A 31 -9.51 -9.77 -10.44
N GLY A 32 -9.12 -10.93 -9.93
CA GLY A 32 -9.33 -12.23 -10.59
C GLY A 32 -10.75 -12.80 -10.42
N ARG A 33 -11.61 -12.21 -9.57
CA ARG A 33 -12.97 -12.70 -9.35
C ARG A 33 -13.87 -12.45 -10.55
N THR A 34 -14.79 -13.38 -10.81
CA THR A 34 -15.84 -13.25 -11.82
C THR A 34 -17.22 -13.48 -11.17
N PRO A 35 -18.08 -12.45 -11.08
CA PRO A 35 -17.86 -11.07 -11.47
C PRO A 35 -16.91 -10.32 -10.51
N VAL A 36 -16.23 -9.29 -11.03
CA VAL A 36 -15.39 -8.39 -10.24
C VAL A 36 -16.27 -7.58 -9.28
N GLN A 37 -15.90 -7.55 -8.00
CA GLN A 37 -16.57 -6.75 -6.98
C GLN A 37 -15.83 -5.43 -6.78
N GLN A 38 -16.26 -4.37 -7.48
CA GLN A 38 -15.56 -3.07 -7.51
C GLN A 38 -15.27 -2.50 -6.11
N ARG A 39 -16.20 -2.62 -5.16
CA ARG A 39 -15.99 -2.14 -3.79
C ARG A 39 -14.87 -2.88 -3.06
N ARG A 40 -14.71 -4.18 -3.32
CA ARG A 40 -13.65 -4.98 -2.68
C ARG A 40 -12.30 -4.64 -3.29
N VAL A 41 -12.21 -4.57 -4.61
CA VAL A 41 -11.00 -4.09 -5.29
C VAL A 41 -10.57 -2.72 -4.78
N ALA A 42 -11.51 -1.77 -4.63
CA ALA A 42 -11.19 -0.44 -4.11
C ALA A 42 -10.73 -0.46 -2.65
N ALA A 43 -11.27 -1.36 -1.82
CA ALA A 43 -10.86 -1.52 -0.42
C ALA A 43 -9.42 -2.06 -0.34
N GLU A 44 -9.12 -3.20 -0.96
CA GLU A 44 -7.77 -3.79 -0.87
C GLU A 44 -6.72 -2.88 -1.54
N ALA A 45 -7.10 -2.15 -2.60
CA ALA A 45 -6.20 -1.19 -3.23
C ALA A 45 -5.90 0.02 -2.32
N ALA A 46 -6.88 0.48 -1.55
CA ALA A 46 -6.67 1.54 -0.57
C ALA A 46 -5.73 1.09 0.56
N ASP A 47 -5.91 -0.15 1.04
CA ASP A 47 -5.04 -0.73 2.07
C ASP A 47 -3.62 -0.94 1.55
N LEU A 48 -3.45 -1.42 0.31
CA LEU A 48 -2.15 -1.51 -0.35
C LEU A 48 -1.45 -0.15 -0.42
N VAL A 49 -2.16 0.91 -0.86
CA VAL A 49 -1.59 2.27 -0.92
C VAL A 49 -1.19 2.76 0.47
N PHE A 50 -2.04 2.54 1.48
CA PHE A 50 -1.75 2.94 2.85
C PHE A 50 -0.48 2.26 3.39
N HIS A 51 -0.37 0.93 3.23
CA HIS A 51 0.79 0.18 3.70
C HIS A 51 2.06 0.47 2.91
N LEU A 52 1.95 0.73 1.61
CA LEU A 52 3.06 1.21 0.78
C LEU A 52 3.59 2.55 1.31
N LEU A 53 2.71 3.53 1.53
CA LEU A 53 3.11 4.84 2.06
C LEU A 53 3.76 4.72 3.45
N ALA A 54 3.24 3.86 4.33
CA ALA A 54 3.86 3.60 5.63
C ALA A 54 5.27 2.99 5.49
N GLY A 55 5.45 2.03 4.58
CA GLY A 55 6.75 1.44 4.28
C GLY A 55 7.76 2.44 3.71
N LEU A 56 7.31 3.34 2.82
CA LEU A 56 8.14 4.41 2.27
C LEU A 56 8.62 5.38 3.35
N VAL A 57 7.71 5.84 4.22
CA VAL A 57 8.06 6.71 5.35
C VAL A 57 9.06 6.01 6.28
N GLY A 58 8.85 4.73 6.60
CA GLY A 58 9.79 3.94 7.41
C GLY A 58 11.18 3.78 6.77
N ALA A 59 11.26 3.81 5.45
CA ALA A 59 12.52 3.77 4.69
C ALA A 59 13.14 5.17 4.44
N GLY A 60 12.51 6.24 4.90
CA GLY A 60 12.95 7.62 4.63
C GLY A 60 12.73 8.06 3.17
N VAL A 61 11.85 7.38 2.43
CA VAL A 61 11.50 7.71 1.05
C VAL A 61 10.22 8.56 1.04
N GLY A 62 10.32 9.79 0.53
CA GLY A 62 9.16 10.68 0.38
C GLY A 62 8.28 10.30 -0.81
N TRP A 63 6.98 10.61 -0.74
CA TRP A 63 6.04 10.37 -1.84
C TRP A 63 6.43 11.12 -3.13
N ASP A 64 7.00 12.32 -3.00
CA ASP A 64 7.48 13.11 -4.14
C ASP A 64 8.57 12.38 -4.94
N ALA A 65 9.42 11.58 -4.27
CA ALA A 65 10.42 10.76 -4.96
C ALA A 65 9.77 9.67 -5.81
N VAL A 66 8.67 9.06 -5.33
CA VAL A 66 7.90 8.10 -6.10
C VAL A 66 7.21 8.77 -7.29
N LEU A 67 6.67 9.98 -7.10
CA LEU A 67 6.06 10.75 -8.20
C LEU A 67 7.09 11.10 -9.28
N ALA A 68 8.30 11.52 -8.90
CA ALA A 68 9.38 11.80 -9.83
C ALA A 68 9.74 10.56 -10.67
N GLU A 69 9.87 9.39 -10.05
CA GLU A 69 10.12 8.11 -10.74
C GLU A 69 8.97 7.73 -11.70
N LEU A 70 7.72 8.02 -11.32
CA LEU A 70 6.56 7.77 -12.19
C LEU A 70 6.50 8.74 -13.37
N GLU A 71 6.94 9.98 -13.18
CA GLU A 71 7.05 10.99 -14.25
C GLU A 71 8.15 10.63 -15.24
N GLU A 72 9.33 10.19 -14.76
CA GLU A 72 10.44 9.77 -15.62
C GLU A 72 10.06 8.63 -16.57
N ARG A 73 9.25 7.66 -16.10
CA ARG A 73 8.76 6.56 -16.95
C ARG A 73 7.76 6.97 -18.03
N ARG A 74 7.21 8.18 -17.94
CA ARG A 74 6.25 8.74 -18.90
C ARG A 74 6.93 9.67 -19.91
N GLY A 75 8.18 10.08 -19.67
CA GLY A 75 9.05 10.78 -20.62
C GLY A 75 9.76 9.80 -21.54
#